data_AF-A0A8J3V7X0-F1
#
_entry.id   AF-A0A8J3V7X0-F1
#
_cell.length_a   1.000
_cell.length_b   1.000
_cell.length_c   1.000
_cell.angle_alpha   90.00
_cell.angle_beta   90.00
_cell.angle_gamma   90.00
#
_symmetry.space_group_name_H-M   'P 1'
#
loop_
_entity.id
_entity.type
_entity.pdbx_description
1 polymer ?
#
loop_
_entity_poly.entity_id
_entity_poly.type
_entity_poly.pdbx_seq_one_letter_code
_entity_poly.pdbx_strand_id
1 'polypeptide(L)'
;MTANRPSRTDHGRRPPPVAAGMLMALAAAAFAIMSVIHFGVDIPVGFTTISDPFAGAAPPEAVISGVMAVGATAVFTRRTTTRRVALGTTLFALLGTAYGLTITLDSTRTGDLAYHLGILATLLAILGLLLVPARRADARVTGREPG
;
A
#
# COMPACT_ATOMS: atom_id res chain seq x y z
N MET A 1 -24.08 37.45 30.01
CA MET A 1 -24.41 36.03 29.74
C MET A 1 -23.94 35.70 28.33
N THR A 2 -22.66 35.35 28.17
CA THR A 2 -22.03 35.10 26.87
C THR A 2 -21.82 33.59 26.72
N ALA A 3 -22.50 33.01 25.73
CA ALA A 3 -22.44 31.58 25.44
C ALA A 3 -21.02 31.18 25.00
N ASN A 4 -20.38 30.34 25.82
CA ASN A 4 -19.14 29.67 25.48
C ASN A 4 -19.41 28.71 24.30
N ARG A 5 -18.96 29.07 23.09
CA ARG A 5 -19.02 28.16 21.94
C ARG A 5 -17.98 27.05 22.16
N PRO A 6 -18.37 25.77 22.24
CA PRO A 6 -17.39 24.70 22.29
C PRO A 6 -16.56 24.75 21.01
N SER A 7 -15.25 24.93 21.19
CA SER A 7 -14.24 24.77 20.15
C SER A 7 -14.46 23.43 19.45
N ARG A 8 -14.78 23.50 18.16
CA ARG A 8 -14.93 22.36 17.25
C ARG A 8 -13.70 21.47 17.41
N THR A 9 -13.86 20.36 18.13
CA THR A 9 -12.77 19.43 18.42
C THR A 9 -12.26 18.87 17.11
N ASP A 10 -11.03 19.25 16.76
CA ASP A 10 -10.28 18.66 15.67
C ASP A 10 -10.31 17.14 15.87
N HIS A 11 -11.06 16.44 15.01
CA HIS A 11 -11.20 15.00 15.06
C HIS A 11 -9.85 14.42 14.65
N GLY A 12 -8.96 14.29 15.63
CA GLY A 12 -7.57 13.89 15.48
C GLY A 12 -7.45 12.71 14.53
N ARG A 13 -7.03 13.01 13.29
CA ARG A 13 -6.69 11.98 12.31
C ARG A 13 -5.49 11.23 12.85
N ARG A 14 -5.74 10.04 13.41
CA ARG A 14 -4.67 9.16 13.86
C ARG A 14 -3.76 8.81 12.68
N PRO A 15 -2.44 8.68 12.92
CA PRO A 15 -1.51 8.27 11.88
C PRO A 15 -1.89 6.88 11.35
N PRO A 16 -1.64 6.61 10.05
CA PRO A 16 -1.88 5.29 9.45
C PRO A 16 -1.08 4.18 10.18
N PRO A 17 -1.57 2.93 10.16
CA PRO A 17 -0.93 1.85 10.89
C PRO A 17 0.46 1.52 10.31
N VAL A 18 1.43 1.25 11.19
CA VAL A 18 2.80 0.86 10.81
C VAL A 18 2.80 -0.36 9.87
N ALA A 19 1.88 -1.31 10.09
CA ALA A 19 1.70 -2.47 9.22
C ALA A 19 1.40 -2.08 7.76
N ALA A 20 0.58 -1.04 7.52
CA ALA A 20 0.34 -0.55 6.16
C ALA A 20 1.62 0.01 5.55
N GLY A 21 2.40 0.80 6.31
CA GLY A 21 3.68 1.33 5.82
C GLY A 21 4.67 0.24 5.42
N MET A 22 4.77 -0.83 6.22
CA MET A 22 5.63 -1.97 5.92
C MET A 22 5.17 -2.73 4.67
N LEU A 23 3.87 -3.00 4.53
CA LEU A 23 3.32 -3.65 3.35
C LEU A 23 3.49 -2.78 2.09
N MET A 24 3.34 -1.45 2.22
CA MET A 24 3.59 -0.53 1.11
C MET A 24 5.05 -0.55 0.67
N ALA A 25 6.00 -0.60 1.60
CA ALA A 25 7.43 -0.71 1.29
C ALA A 25 7.75 -2.06 0.62
N LEU A 26 7.16 -3.15 1.11
CA LEU A 26 7.30 -4.48 0.49
C LEU A 26 6.75 -4.50 -0.93
N ALA A 27 5.56 -3.94 -1.16
CA ALA A 27 4.97 -3.82 -2.50
C ALA A 27 5.86 -2.98 -3.43
N ALA A 28 6.40 -1.84 -2.96
CA ALA A 28 7.32 -1.02 -3.73
C ALA A 28 8.58 -1.80 -4.14
N ALA A 29 9.16 -2.58 -3.22
CA ALA A 29 10.32 -3.43 -3.51
C ALA A 29 9.97 -4.52 -4.54
N ALA A 30 8.81 -5.15 -4.42
CA ALA A 30 8.38 -6.17 -5.38
C ALA A 30 8.22 -5.60 -6.80
N PHE A 31 7.57 -4.43 -6.95
CA PHE A 31 7.48 -3.73 -8.25
C PHE A 31 8.86 -3.35 -8.80
N ALA A 32 9.79 -2.91 -7.95
CA ALA A 32 11.15 -2.59 -8.39
C ALA A 32 11.88 -3.84 -8.91
N ILE A 33 11.78 -4.96 -8.19
CA ILE A 33 12.41 -6.22 -8.56
C ILE A 33 11.82 -6.73 -9.88
N MET A 34 10.50 -6.75 -10.04
CA MET A 34 9.87 -7.18 -11.30
C MET A 34 10.19 -6.25 -12.45
N SER A 35 10.24 -4.93 -12.23
CA SER A 35 10.65 -3.97 -13.24
C SER A 35 12.07 -4.27 -13.75
N VAL A 36 13.00 -4.57 -12.84
CA VAL A 36 14.37 -4.98 -13.17
C VAL A 36 14.38 -6.27 -13.99
N ILE A 37 13.63 -7.30 -13.60
CA ILE A 37 13.50 -8.55 -14.36
C ILE A 37 12.92 -8.30 -15.76
N HIS A 38 11.86 -7.50 -15.85
CA HIS A 38 11.20 -7.15 -17.11
C HIS A 38 12.08 -6.31 -18.04
N PHE A 39 13.04 -5.54 -17.51
CA PHE A 39 14.10 -4.89 -18.29
C PHE A 39 15.14 -5.89 -18.84
N GLY A 40 15.05 -7.17 -18.49
CA GLY A 40 15.92 -8.24 -18.96
C GLY A 40 17.10 -8.52 -18.03
N VAL A 41 17.04 -8.08 -16.77
CA VAL A 41 18.05 -8.44 -15.78
C VAL A 41 17.73 -9.80 -15.19
N ASP A 42 18.65 -10.72 -15.36
CA ASP A 42 18.58 -12.07 -14.80
C ASP A 42 18.91 -12.07 -13.30
N ILE A 43 18.03 -12.62 -12.47
CA ILE A 43 18.22 -12.72 -11.03
C ILE A 43 18.47 -14.18 -10.62
N PRO A 44 19.70 -14.55 -10.23
CA PRO A 44 19.99 -15.89 -9.73
C PRO A 44 19.43 -16.08 -8.31
N VAL A 45 18.69 -17.16 -8.10
CA VAL A 45 18.10 -17.53 -6.79
C VAL A 45 18.68 -18.84 -6.24
N GLY A 46 19.96 -19.11 -6.52
CA GLY A 46 20.74 -20.23 -5.97
C GLY A 46 20.48 -21.59 -6.64
N PHE A 47 19.23 -21.93 -6.95
CA PHE A 47 18.85 -23.17 -7.64
C PHE A 47 18.29 -22.95 -9.06
N THR A 48 18.00 -21.71 -9.42
CA THR A 48 17.58 -21.32 -10.78
C THR A 48 17.88 -19.83 -11.01
N THR A 49 17.70 -19.37 -12.24
CA THR A 49 17.74 -17.97 -12.61
C THR A 49 16.34 -17.53 -12.99
N ILE A 50 15.84 -16.48 -12.36
CA ILE A 50 14.59 -15.83 -12.74
C ILE A 50 14.93 -14.89 -13.90
N SER A 51 14.37 -15.20 -15.06
CA SER A 51 14.50 -14.41 -16.29
C SER A 51 13.13 -14.34 -16.95
N ASP A 52 12.62 -13.13 -17.11
CA ASP A 52 11.33 -12.91 -17.76
C ASP A 52 11.27 -11.54 -18.47
N PRO A 53 11.97 -11.33 -19.60
CA PRO A 53 11.98 -10.03 -20.25
C PRO A 53 10.59 -9.64 -20.77
N PHE A 54 10.13 -8.44 -20.41
CA PHE A 54 8.88 -7.85 -20.86
C PHE A 54 8.94 -6.31 -20.83
N ALA A 55 9.57 -5.71 -21.84
CA ALA A 55 9.84 -4.28 -21.88
C ALA A 55 8.59 -3.38 -21.77
N GLY A 56 7.41 -3.88 -22.15
CA GLY A 56 6.14 -3.15 -22.01
C GLY A 56 5.70 -2.96 -20.56
N ALA A 57 6.03 -3.89 -19.66
CA ALA A 57 5.66 -3.83 -18.25
C ALA A 57 6.70 -3.13 -17.37
N ALA A 58 7.98 -3.12 -17.79
CA ALA A 58 9.07 -2.60 -16.96
C ALA A 58 8.91 -1.12 -16.55
N PRO A 59 8.61 -0.16 -17.46
CA PRO A 59 8.43 1.24 -17.06
C PRO A 59 7.20 1.48 -16.16
N PRO A 60 6.00 0.94 -16.46
CA PRO A 60 4.86 1.04 -15.56
C PRO A 60 5.15 0.55 -14.14
N GLU A 61 5.83 -0.58 -13.98
CA GLU A 61 6.18 -1.12 -12.67
C GLU A 61 7.16 -0.22 -11.90
N ALA A 62 8.17 0.34 -12.57
CA ALA A 62 9.09 1.29 -11.96
C ALA A 62 8.35 2.54 -11.43
N VAL A 63 7.40 3.06 -12.21
CA VAL A 63 6.58 4.21 -11.82
C VAL A 63 5.73 3.86 -10.59
N ILE A 64 5.05 2.71 -10.60
CA ILE A 64 4.24 2.27 -9.46
C ILE A 64 5.11 2.06 -8.22
N SER A 65 6.30 1.47 -8.36
CA SER A 65 7.27 1.31 -7.28
C SER A 65 7.61 2.66 -6.61
N GLY A 66 7.97 3.66 -7.42
CA GLY A 66 8.29 5.00 -6.92
C GLY A 66 7.12 5.66 -6.21
N VAL A 67 5.91 5.57 -6.79
CA VAL A 67 4.68 6.10 -6.17
C VAL A 67 4.39 5.39 -4.83
N MET A 68 4.55 4.07 -4.77
CA MET A 68 4.35 3.30 -3.53
C MET A 68 5.39 3.63 -2.46
N ALA A 69 6.65 3.86 -2.83
CA ALA A 69 7.71 4.28 -1.92
C ALA A 69 7.42 5.65 -1.29
N VAL A 70 6.87 6.61 -2.07
CA VAL A 70 6.38 7.89 -1.54
C VAL A 70 5.27 7.67 -0.52
N GLY A 71 4.31 6.80 -0.83
CA GLY A 71 3.25 6.42 0.09
C GLY A 71 3.75 5.80 1.39
N ALA A 72 4.70 4.86 1.30
CA ALA A 72 5.30 4.21 2.46
C ALA A 72 6.03 5.22 3.36
N THR A 73 6.84 6.10 2.75
CA THR A 73 7.53 7.20 3.45
C THR A 73 6.54 8.12 4.15
N ALA A 74 5.44 8.47 3.49
CA ALA A 74 4.39 9.28 4.09
C ALA A 74 3.81 8.60 5.34
N VAL A 75 3.53 7.29 5.31
CA VAL A 75 3.05 6.55 6.50
C VAL A 75 4.03 6.67 7.67
N PHE A 76 5.34 6.50 7.43
CA PHE A 76 6.35 6.54 8.47
C PHE A 76 6.58 7.94 9.08
N THR A 77 6.28 9.02 8.36
CA THR A 77 6.41 10.41 8.88
C THR A 77 5.28 10.83 9.84
N ARG A 78 4.22 10.02 10.02
CA ARG A 78 3.13 10.19 11.01
C ARG A 78 2.33 11.52 10.97
N ARG A 79 2.41 12.32 9.91
CA ARG A 79 1.62 13.57 9.79
C ARG A 79 0.16 13.30 9.36
N THR A 80 -0.82 14.10 9.80
CA THR A 80 -2.25 13.86 9.52
C THR A 80 -2.64 13.88 8.03
N THR A 81 -1.85 14.54 7.18
CA THR A 81 -2.01 14.58 5.71
C THR A 81 -1.56 13.28 5.03
N THR A 82 -0.80 12.41 5.72
CA THR A 82 -0.13 11.25 5.12
C THR A 82 -1.07 10.10 4.78
N ARG A 83 -2.20 9.97 5.49
CA ARG A 83 -3.21 8.94 5.18
C ARG A 83 -3.81 9.14 3.78
N ARG A 84 -4.01 10.40 3.34
CA ARG A 84 -4.52 10.69 1.99
C ARG A 84 -3.50 10.33 0.92
N VAL A 85 -2.23 10.64 1.16
CA VAL A 85 -1.13 10.27 0.26
C VAL A 85 -1.05 8.75 0.14
N ALA A 86 -1.03 8.03 1.28
CA ALA A 86 -0.98 6.58 1.29
C ALA A 86 -2.18 5.93 0.59
N LEU A 87 -3.39 6.46 0.78
CA LEU A 87 -4.58 6.01 0.06
C LEU A 87 -4.46 6.27 -1.44
N GLY A 88 -4.04 7.49 -1.83
CA GLY A 88 -3.88 7.87 -3.24
C GLY A 88 -2.85 6.99 -3.96
N THR A 89 -1.70 6.75 -3.33
CA THR A 89 -0.65 5.90 -3.91
C THR A 89 -1.09 4.45 -4.00
N THR A 90 -1.82 3.94 -2.98
CA THR A 90 -2.37 2.58 -3.00
C THR A 90 -3.42 2.42 -4.09
N LEU A 91 -4.32 3.40 -4.27
CA LEU A 91 -5.32 3.39 -5.34
C LEU A 91 -4.67 3.48 -6.73
N PHE A 92 -3.66 4.32 -6.89
CA PHE A 92 -2.89 4.41 -8.12
C PHE A 92 -2.25 3.05 -8.46
N ALA A 93 -1.59 2.42 -7.49
CA ALA A 93 -1.00 1.09 -7.66
C ALA A 93 -2.06 0.04 -7.99
N LEU A 94 -3.21 0.04 -7.30
CA LEU A 94 -4.32 -0.88 -7.58
C LEU A 94 -4.80 -0.78 -9.03
N LEU A 95 -5.02 0.44 -9.53
CA LEU A 95 -5.46 0.65 -10.91
C LEU A 95 -4.39 0.21 -11.92
N GLY A 96 -3.12 0.55 -11.66
CA GLY A 96 -1.99 0.13 -12.49
C GLY A 96 -1.84 -1.38 -12.55
N THR A 97 -1.90 -2.07 -11.41
CA THR A 97 -1.83 -3.54 -11.33
C THR A 97 -3.05 -4.20 -11.97
N ALA A 98 -4.25 -3.66 -11.76
CA ALA A 98 -5.46 -4.19 -12.40
C ALA A 98 -5.35 -4.10 -13.93
N TYR A 99 -4.84 -2.98 -14.44
CA TYR A 99 -4.59 -2.83 -15.87
C TYR A 99 -3.49 -3.80 -16.37
N GLY A 100 -2.35 -3.89 -15.68
CA GLY A 100 -1.29 -4.85 -15.99
C GLY A 100 -1.83 -6.29 -16.06
N LEU A 101 -2.66 -6.67 -15.09
CA LEU A 101 -3.31 -7.98 -15.03
C LEU A 101 -4.20 -8.24 -16.26
N THR A 102 -4.91 -7.24 -16.80
CA THR A 102 -5.68 -7.43 -18.05
C THR A 102 -4.79 -7.78 -19.24
N ILE A 103 -3.60 -7.18 -19.33
CA ILE A 103 -2.63 -7.48 -20.39
C ILE A 103 -2.04 -8.88 -20.17
N THR A 104 -1.72 -9.22 -18.92
CA THR A 104 -1.16 -10.53 -18.56
C THR A 104 -2.14 -11.67 -18.79
N LEU A 105 -3.44 -11.46 -18.56
CA LEU A 105 -4.50 -12.47 -18.79
C LEU A 105 -4.60 -12.88 -20.26
N ASP A 106 -4.27 -11.98 -21.19
CA ASP A 106 -4.23 -12.27 -22.61
C ASP A 106 -2.93 -13.00 -23.04
N SER A 107 -2.03 -13.28 -22.09
CA SER A 107 -0.73 -13.92 -22.31
C SER A 107 -0.65 -15.32 -21.68
N THR A 108 0.31 -16.13 -22.12
CA THR A 108 0.61 -17.45 -21.53
C THR A 108 1.57 -17.39 -20.33
N ARG A 109 1.82 -16.20 -19.78
CA ARG A 109 2.83 -15.93 -18.73
C ARG A 109 2.27 -16.20 -17.33
N THR A 110 2.24 -17.47 -16.94
CA THR A 110 1.68 -17.90 -15.65
C THR A 110 2.37 -17.30 -14.43
N GLY A 111 3.70 -17.06 -14.49
CA GLY A 111 4.46 -16.41 -13.42
C GLY A 111 4.01 -14.96 -13.19
N ASP A 112 3.84 -14.20 -14.27
CA ASP A 112 3.38 -12.82 -14.23
C ASP A 112 1.94 -12.72 -13.70
N LEU A 113 1.08 -13.69 -14.03
CA LEU A 113 -0.28 -13.80 -13.49
C LEU A 113 -0.26 -13.97 -11.96
N ALA A 114 0.55 -14.90 -11.46
CA ALA A 114 0.67 -15.16 -10.02
C ALA A 114 1.20 -13.93 -9.27
N TYR A 115 2.18 -13.23 -9.86
CA TYR A 115 2.72 -11.98 -9.34
C TYR A 115 1.65 -10.89 -9.24
N HIS A 116 0.90 -10.64 -10.31
CA HIS A 116 -0.17 -9.62 -10.33
C HIS A 116 -1.26 -9.92 -9.30
N LEU A 117 -1.70 -11.18 -9.18
CA LEU A 117 -2.70 -11.59 -8.18
C LEU A 117 -2.18 -11.41 -6.75
N GLY A 118 -0.91 -11.78 -6.48
CA GLY A 118 -0.28 -11.62 -5.17
C GLY A 118 -0.14 -10.15 -4.76
N ILE A 119 0.28 -9.30 -5.69
CA ILE A 119 0.36 -7.85 -5.47
C ILE A 119 -1.04 -7.25 -5.28
N LEU A 120 -2.04 -7.65 -6.07
CA LEU A 120 -3.40 -7.17 -5.92
C LEU A 120 -3.96 -7.49 -4.52
N ALA A 121 -3.75 -8.72 -4.04
CA ALA A 121 -4.12 -9.12 -2.68
C ALA A 121 -3.41 -8.25 -1.62
N THR A 122 -2.12 -7.98 -1.80
CA THR A 122 -1.32 -7.14 -0.90
C THR A 122 -1.85 -5.70 -0.87
N LEU A 123 -2.16 -5.12 -2.03
CA LEU A 123 -2.70 -3.77 -2.15
C LEU A 123 -4.10 -3.64 -1.54
N LEU A 124 -4.95 -4.66 -1.69
CA LEU A 124 -6.25 -4.72 -1.03
C LEU A 124 -6.11 -4.80 0.50
N ALA A 125 -5.13 -5.56 1.01
CA ALA A 125 -4.83 -5.59 2.44
C ALA A 125 -4.35 -4.22 2.97
N ILE A 126 -3.47 -3.54 2.23
CA ILE A 126 -3.03 -2.17 2.55
C ILE A 126 -4.24 -1.23 2.57
N LEU A 127 -5.10 -1.28 1.56
CA LEU A 127 -6.30 -0.45 1.48
C LEU A 127 -7.22 -0.71 2.69
N GLY A 128 -7.46 -1.96 3.03
CA GLY A 128 -8.23 -2.34 4.21
C GLY A 128 -7.65 -1.75 5.49
N LEU A 129 -6.34 -1.92 5.73
CA LEU A 129 -5.64 -1.35 6.89
C LEU A 129 -5.72 0.18 6.93
N LEU A 130 -5.63 0.83 5.77
CA LEU A 130 -5.75 2.29 5.67
C LEU A 130 -7.18 2.78 5.84
N LEU A 131 -8.20 1.96 5.62
CA LEU A 131 -9.62 2.33 5.75
C LEU A 131 -10.18 2.06 7.14
N VAL A 132 -9.74 1.00 7.83
CA VAL A 132 -10.24 0.64 9.17
C VAL A 132 -9.98 1.78 10.18
N PRO A 133 -11.02 2.38 10.78
CA PRO A 133 -10.86 3.26 11.91
C PRO A 133 -10.40 2.45 13.12
N ALA A 134 -9.31 2.86 13.78
CA ALA A 134 -8.89 2.22 15.02
C ALA A 134 -10.07 2.20 16.00
N ARG A 135 -10.56 1.00 16.34
CA ARG A 135 -11.66 0.82 17.28
C ARG A 135 -11.31 1.54 18.58
N ARG A 136 -12.25 2.33 19.12
CA ARG A 136 -12.11 3.03 20.39
C ARG A 136 -11.88 2.00 21.50
N ALA A 137 -10.63 1.77 21.88
CA ALA A 137 -10.30 1.19 23.17
C ALA A 137 -10.51 2.29 24.23
N ASP A 138 -11.77 2.63 24.48
CA ASP A 138 -12.21 3.50 25.58
C ASP A 138 -13.69 3.20 25.88
N ALA A 139 -13.97 1.92 26.09
CA ALA A 139 -15.18 1.49 26.75
C ALA A 139 -14.76 0.76 28.03
N ARG A 140 -15.09 1.36 29.18
CA ARG A 140 -15.05 0.79 30.55
C ARG A 140 -13.75 0.91 31.35
N VAL A 141 -13.25 2.14 31.56
CA VAL A 141 -12.55 2.50 32.82
C VAL A 141 -13.42 3.41 33.70
N THR A 142 -14.62 3.77 33.27
CA THR A 142 -15.62 4.46 34.09
C THR A 142 -16.67 3.47 34.59
N GLY A 143 -16.28 2.71 35.60
CA GLY A 143 -17.16 1.84 36.37
C GLY A 143 -16.57 1.62 37.76
N ARG A 144 -16.09 2.71 38.39
CA ARG A 144 -15.77 2.72 39.82
C ARG A 144 -16.90 3.48 40.51
N GLU A 145 -17.70 2.72 41.25
CA GLU A 145 -18.87 3.13 42.02
C GLU A 145 -18.54 4.28 43.01
N PRO A 146 -19.46 5.22 43.25
CA PRO A 146 -19.40 6.11 44.40
C PRO A 146 -19.89 5.39 45.66
N GLY A 147 -19.01 5.31 46.67
CA GLY A 147 -19.40 5.08 48.06
C GLY A 147 -19.70 6.39 48.77
#